data_AF-A0A6L8KVR5-F1
#
_entry.id   AF-A0A6L8KVR5-F1
#
_cell.length_a   1.000
_cell.length_b   1.000
_cell.length_c   1.000
_cell.angle_alpha   90.00
_cell.angle_beta   90.00
_cell.angle_gamma   90.00
#
_symmetry.space_group_name_H-M   'P 1'
#
loop_
_entity.id
_entity.type
_entity.pdbx_description
1 polymer ?
#
loop_
_entity_poly.entity_id
_entity_poly.type
_entity_poly.pdbx_seq_one_letter_code
_entity_poly.pdbx_strand_id
1 'polypeptide(L)'
;MGYLVRLILAVSTTVLAGCSTLGTREISSAELASLTPPATVSAEETKEDRQYPVLYGTTRAPLGDGTYSDQRDVQVHYGKVMVKIPKGHVTGSLGKKAIWPWRSDTRLSVQEINPLRSQDDFVGLMQSSLSNIRQTQSDYVVVFIHGFNNSFNDAAIRAAQIGADLDVPENNMMFFSWAARSSIDQYTVDEATVDASEIYLRTFLQSVIQGAGTRQVHVIAHSMGNRALLRTIVASLENASAAQHMQFGQIILAAADVDRDLFAQLGPNYLKVAQRTTVYLSPYDYAVHASGLVHAYPRVGCGDVPQVMIKGIDNVVSFIPDDIPAHAYFAEALPLLVDIKNLIRRNTPERPAPLWNYNNGFWTIGEAVPGALANRMRCKTQTTLHVNAG
;
A
#
# COMPACT_ATOMS: atom_id res chain seq x y z
N MET A 1 13.04 47.06 -71.88
CA MET A 1 12.99 45.71 -72.47
C MET A 1 13.74 44.78 -71.53
N GLY A 2 13.04 43.82 -70.88
CA GLY A 2 13.57 42.67 -70.08
C GLY A 2 14.25 43.01 -68.75
N TYR A 3 13.72 42.73 -67.55
CA TYR A 3 13.48 41.46 -66.82
C TYR A 3 14.73 40.71 -66.30
N LEU A 4 14.59 40.23 -65.04
CA LEU A 4 15.39 39.29 -64.22
C LEU A 4 16.58 39.90 -63.43
N VAL A 5 16.58 39.99 -62.10
CA VAL A 5 16.44 39.01 -60.97
C VAL A 5 17.80 38.56 -60.43
N ARG A 6 18.01 38.92 -59.14
CA ARG A 6 18.88 38.33 -58.09
C ARG A 6 20.38 38.15 -58.36
N LEU A 7 21.20 38.83 -57.56
CA LEU A 7 22.20 38.21 -56.68
C LEU A 7 22.81 39.30 -55.78
N ILE A 8 22.66 39.20 -54.46
CA ILE A 8 23.64 39.82 -53.55
C ILE A 8 24.06 38.77 -52.54
N LEU A 9 25.26 38.23 -52.78
CA LEU A 9 26.13 37.65 -51.77
C LEU A 9 26.50 38.75 -50.77
N ALA A 10 26.37 38.45 -49.48
CA ALA A 10 27.24 39.01 -48.46
C ALA A 10 27.39 37.99 -47.33
N VAL A 11 28.39 37.12 -47.48
CA VAL A 11 28.99 36.40 -46.36
C VAL A 11 30.06 37.34 -45.81
N SER A 12 29.89 37.79 -44.57
CA SER A 12 31.03 38.25 -43.77
C SER A 12 30.83 37.79 -42.33
N THR A 13 31.65 36.83 -41.95
CA THR A 13 31.79 36.24 -40.62
C THR A 13 32.62 37.15 -39.73
N THR A 14 32.04 37.65 -38.65
CA THR A 14 32.79 38.03 -37.44
C THR A 14 32.01 37.56 -36.21
N VAL A 15 32.60 36.57 -35.55
CA VAL A 15 32.25 36.02 -34.24
C VAL A 15 32.76 36.97 -33.17
N LEU A 16 31.95 37.31 -32.16
CA LEU A 16 32.34 37.26 -30.73
C LEU A 16 31.16 37.54 -29.78
N ALA A 17 30.98 36.56 -28.89
CA ALA A 17 30.51 36.64 -27.50
C ALA A 17 29.08 37.16 -27.17
N GLY A 18 28.25 36.22 -26.73
CA GLY A 18 27.04 36.48 -25.95
C GLY A 18 26.28 35.18 -25.68
N CYS A 19 26.65 34.45 -24.63
CA CYS A 19 25.91 33.27 -24.16
C CYS A 19 24.46 33.65 -23.86
N SER A 20 23.52 33.25 -24.73
CA SER A 20 22.10 33.23 -24.41
C SER A 20 21.82 31.95 -23.62
N THR A 21 21.70 32.09 -22.31
CA THR A 21 21.17 31.05 -21.43
C THR A 21 19.74 30.73 -21.85
N LEU A 22 19.47 29.45 -22.12
CA LEU A 22 18.11 28.91 -22.08
C LEU A 22 17.55 29.23 -20.70
N GLY A 23 16.56 30.12 -20.65
CA GLY A 23 15.93 30.55 -19.41
C GLY A 23 15.27 29.37 -18.70
N THR A 24 15.97 28.80 -17.72
CA THR A 24 15.32 28.07 -16.63
C THR A 24 14.51 29.09 -15.84
N ARG A 25 13.18 29.01 -15.95
CA ARG A 25 12.29 29.77 -15.07
C ARG A 25 12.48 29.21 -13.67
N GLU A 26 13.19 29.94 -12.81
CA GLU A 26 13.23 29.65 -11.37
C GLU A 26 11.81 29.81 -10.83
N ILE A 27 11.23 28.69 -10.42
CA ILE A 27 9.95 28.68 -9.70
C ILE A 27 10.24 29.31 -8.33
N SER A 28 9.55 30.39 -8.00
CA SER A 28 9.80 31.08 -6.73
C SER A 28 9.42 30.18 -5.55
N SER A 29 10.07 30.35 -4.40
CA SER A 29 9.75 29.61 -3.18
C SER A 29 8.28 29.79 -2.75
N ALA A 30 7.63 30.90 -3.13
CA ALA A 30 6.21 31.15 -2.90
C ALA A 30 5.29 30.40 -3.88
N GLU A 31 5.76 30.12 -5.11
CA GLU A 31 5.07 29.32 -6.14
C GLU A 31 5.24 27.82 -5.87
N LEU A 32 6.37 27.40 -5.26
CA LEU A 32 6.56 26.06 -4.69
C LEU A 32 5.69 25.84 -3.43
N ALA A 33 5.54 26.87 -2.59
CA ALA A 33 4.74 26.83 -1.37
C ALA A 33 3.21 26.90 -1.63
N SER A 34 2.78 27.51 -2.75
CA SER A 34 1.37 27.57 -3.14
C SER A 34 0.90 26.33 -3.91
N LEU A 35 1.80 25.42 -4.30
CA LEU A 35 1.48 24.20 -5.05
C LEU A 35 1.24 22.95 -4.20
N THR A 36 1.57 22.93 -2.91
CA THR A 36 1.10 21.87 -2.00
C THR A 36 1.24 22.29 -0.54
N PRO A 37 0.17 22.29 0.28
CA PRO A 37 0.36 22.12 1.72
C PRO A 37 1.06 20.77 1.98
N PRO A 38 1.74 20.59 3.13
CA PRO A 38 2.21 19.25 3.49
C PRO A 38 1.01 18.30 3.42
N ALA A 39 1.20 17.11 2.84
CA ALA A 39 0.17 16.07 2.84
C ALA A 39 0.06 15.50 4.25
N THR A 40 -0.26 16.36 5.22
CA THR A 40 -0.48 15.95 6.60
C THR A 40 -1.64 14.98 6.59
N VAL A 41 -1.41 13.82 7.15
CA VAL A 41 -2.52 13.02 7.66
C VAL A 41 -3.10 13.81 8.83
N SER A 42 -4.40 14.06 8.81
CA SER A 42 -5.05 14.80 9.89
C SER A 42 -4.92 13.99 11.17
N ALA A 43 -4.39 14.58 12.24
CA ALA A 43 -4.50 13.99 13.57
C ALA A 43 -5.83 14.37 14.26
N GLU A 44 -6.61 15.28 13.65
CA GLU A 44 -7.89 15.71 14.21
C GLU A 44 -8.95 14.63 14.03
N GLU A 45 -9.84 14.56 15.02
CA GLU A 45 -11.03 13.72 14.96
C GLU A 45 -12.00 14.16 13.85
N THR A 46 -12.67 13.19 13.24
CA THR A 46 -13.75 13.47 12.28
C THR A 46 -14.88 14.25 12.95
N LYS A 47 -15.40 15.27 12.25
CA LYS A 47 -16.42 16.19 12.79
C LYS A 47 -17.85 15.66 12.65
N GLU A 48 -18.06 14.73 11.72
CA GLU A 48 -19.35 14.14 11.37
C GLU A 48 -19.20 12.68 10.94
N ASP A 49 -20.32 11.96 10.94
CA ASP A 49 -20.40 10.62 10.38
C ASP A 49 -20.30 10.72 8.85
N ARG A 50 -19.47 9.87 8.24
CA ARG A 50 -19.43 9.73 6.79
C ARG A 50 -19.44 8.28 6.36
N GLN A 51 -19.99 8.02 5.17
CA GLN A 51 -19.94 6.73 4.52
C GLN A 51 -18.74 6.71 3.57
N TYR A 52 -17.86 5.73 3.70
CA TYR A 52 -16.70 5.57 2.86
C TYR A 52 -16.86 4.33 1.96
N PRO A 53 -17.05 4.50 0.64
CA PRO A 53 -17.18 3.38 -0.28
C PRO A 53 -15.82 2.74 -0.56
N VAL A 54 -15.77 1.41 -0.45
CA VAL A 54 -14.59 0.61 -0.80
C VAL A 54 -15.00 -0.48 -1.77
N LEU A 55 -14.30 -0.62 -2.89
CA LEU A 55 -14.55 -1.70 -3.84
C LEU A 55 -13.81 -2.97 -3.37
N TYR A 56 -14.29 -4.15 -3.76
CA TYR A 56 -13.65 -5.39 -3.33
C TYR A 56 -13.63 -6.46 -4.41
N GLY A 57 -12.64 -7.35 -4.28
CA GLY A 57 -12.65 -8.70 -4.83
C GLY A 57 -12.48 -9.70 -3.68
N THR A 58 -13.25 -10.79 -3.68
CA THR A 58 -13.19 -11.79 -2.62
C THR A 58 -13.29 -13.21 -3.16
N THR A 59 -12.53 -14.13 -2.57
CA THR A 59 -12.63 -15.58 -2.86
C THR A 59 -13.40 -16.31 -1.77
N ARG A 60 -14.21 -15.60 -1.01
CA ARG A 60 -15.07 -16.15 0.02
C ARG A 60 -16.38 -16.62 -0.60
N ALA A 61 -16.88 -17.76 -0.14
CA ALA A 61 -18.15 -18.29 -0.61
C ALA A 61 -19.30 -17.39 -0.11
N PRO A 62 -20.22 -16.97 -1.00
CA PRO A 62 -21.36 -16.15 -0.65
C PRO A 62 -22.37 -16.92 0.20
N LEU A 63 -23.04 -16.23 1.12
CA LEU A 63 -24.05 -16.81 2.02
C LEU A 63 -25.49 -16.72 1.47
N GLY A 64 -25.69 -16.06 0.33
CA GLY A 64 -27.00 -15.91 -0.33
C GLY A 64 -27.80 -14.68 0.11
N ASP A 65 -27.36 -13.99 1.16
CA ASP A 65 -27.93 -12.73 1.67
C ASP A 65 -27.10 -11.48 1.27
N GLY A 66 -26.14 -11.66 0.36
CA GLY A 66 -25.18 -10.62 -0.05
C GLY A 66 -23.91 -10.56 0.80
N THR A 67 -23.82 -11.35 1.87
CA THR A 67 -22.63 -11.46 2.73
C THR A 67 -21.76 -12.68 2.34
N TYR A 68 -20.60 -12.79 2.97
CA TYR A 68 -19.58 -13.80 2.66
C TYR A 68 -19.15 -14.58 3.90
N SER A 69 -18.88 -15.87 3.71
CA SER A 69 -18.39 -16.78 4.74
C SER A 69 -16.86 -16.79 4.84
N ASP A 70 -16.32 -17.65 5.72
CA ASP A 70 -14.90 -17.99 5.78
C ASP A 70 -14.53 -19.20 4.88
N GLN A 71 -15.47 -19.71 4.08
CA GLN A 71 -15.19 -20.79 3.14
C GLN A 71 -14.63 -20.25 1.83
N ARG A 72 -13.77 -21.05 1.20
CA ARG A 72 -13.22 -20.73 -0.12
C ARG A 72 -14.30 -20.90 -1.19
N ASP A 73 -14.26 -20.05 -2.19
CA ASP A 73 -14.91 -20.24 -3.47
C ASP A 73 -13.87 -20.42 -4.58
N VAL A 74 -14.29 -20.90 -5.74
CA VAL A 74 -13.45 -21.17 -6.92
C VAL A 74 -13.47 -20.02 -7.93
N GLN A 75 -13.98 -18.85 -7.53
CA GLN A 75 -14.04 -17.65 -8.34
C GLN A 75 -13.84 -16.39 -7.49
N VAL A 76 -13.50 -15.28 -8.16
CA VAL A 76 -13.50 -13.95 -7.54
C VAL A 76 -14.91 -13.38 -7.62
N HIS A 77 -15.48 -13.00 -6.47
CA HIS A 77 -16.69 -12.19 -6.39
C HIS A 77 -16.31 -10.73 -6.22
N TYR A 78 -17.00 -9.86 -6.93
CA TYR A 78 -16.73 -8.42 -6.90
C TYR A 78 -17.86 -7.66 -6.22
N GLY A 79 -17.56 -6.48 -5.71
CA GLY A 79 -18.60 -5.60 -5.19
C GLY A 79 -18.10 -4.29 -4.64
N LYS A 80 -19.01 -3.60 -3.95
CA LYS A 80 -18.74 -2.38 -3.18
C LYS A 80 -19.31 -2.51 -1.79
N VAL A 81 -18.53 -2.14 -0.78
CA VAL A 81 -18.98 -2.08 0.61
C VAL A 81 -19.01 -0.62 1.06
N MET A 82 -20.04 -0.26 1.82
CA MET A 82 -20.14 1.04 2.49
C MET A 82 -19.74 0.87 3.95
N VAL A 83 -18.67 1.54 4.35
CA VAL A 83 -18.19 1.54 5.74
C VAL A 83 -18.47 2.89 6.38
N LYS A 84 -19.12 2.89 7.54
CA LYS A 84 -19.31 4.09 8.35
C LYS A 84 -17.99 4.45 9.03
N ILE A 85 -17.50 5.66 8.77
CA ILE A 85 -16.50 6.35 9.57
C ILE A 85 -17.26 7.29 10.51
N PRO A 86 -17.35 6.98 11.80
CA PRO A 86 -18.15 7.77 12.74
C PRO A 86 -17.48 9.12 13.03
N LYS A 87 -18.25 10.08 13.51
CA LYS A 87 -17.77 11.28 14.20
C LYS A 87 -16.90 10.88 15.39
N GLY A 88 -15.78 11.58 15.58
CA GLY A 88 -14.81 11.26 16.64
C GLY A 88 -13.84 10.14 16.25
N HIS A 89 -13.81 9.72 14.98
CA HIS A 89 -12.79 8.81 14.46
C HIS A 89 -11.43 9.50 14.54
N VAL A 90 -10.46 8.81 15.14
CA VAL A 90 -9.06 9.25 15.24
C VAL A 90 -8.27 8.49 14.20
N THR A 91 -7.45 9.18 13.43
CA THR A 91 -6.56 8.54 12.46
C THR A 91 -5.68 7.49 13.12
N GLY A 92 -5.59 6.35 12.44
CA GLY A 92 -4.85 5.18 12.91
C GLY A 92 -5.62 4.33 13.91
N SER A 93 -6.91 4.58 14.11
CA SER A 93 -7.75 3.83 15.04
C SER A 93 -8.84 3.06 14.31
N LEU A 94 -9.18 1.86 14.77
CA LEU A 94 -10.42 1.19 14.38
C LEU A 94 -11.62 1.60 15.26
N GLY A 95 -11.38 2.53 16.19
CA GLY A 95 -12.35 3.05 17.13
C GLY A 95 -12.46 2.25 18.43
N LYS A 96 -13.15 2.83 19.41
CA LYS A 96 -13.38 2.23 20.73
C LYS A 96 -14.87 2.09 20.96
N LYS A 97 -15.29 0.92 21.44
CA LYS A 97 -16.68 0.70 21.86
C LYS A 97 -17.03 1.69 22.96
N ALA A 98 -18.17 2.37 22.83
CA ALA A 98 -18.69 3.20 23.91
C ALA A 98 -18.91 2.33 25.15
N ILE A 99 -18.13 2.59 26.20
CA ILE A 99 -18.34 1.94 27.50
C ILE A 99 -19.57 2.53 28.17
N TRP A 100 -19.72 3.86 28.15
CA TRP A 100 -20.81 4.59 28.82
C TRP A 100 -21.78 5.23 27.82
N PRO A 101 -23.09 5.32 28.14
CA PRO A 101 -24.13 5.75 27.21
C PRO A 101 -24.03 7.23 26.77
N TRP A 102 -23.26 8.06 27.48
CA TRP A 102 -23.02 9.46 27.11
C TRP A 102 -21.79 9.65 26.20
N ARG A 103 -21.07 8.58 25.86
CA ARG A 103 -19.96 8.61 24.89
C ARG A 103 -20.41 8.03 23.56
N SER A 104 -19.98 8.63 22.46
CA SER A 104 -20.20 8.10 21.11
C SER A 104 -19.31 6.87 20.86
N ASP A 105 -19.88 5.85 20.20
CA ASP A 105 -19.12 4.70 19.69
C ASP A 105 -18.34 5.17 18.46
N THR A 106 -17.01 5.07 18.50
CA THR A 106 -16.13 5.53 17.41
C THR A 106 -15.69 4.38 16.51
N ARG A 107 -16.24 3.17 16.69
CA ARG A 107 -15.91 2.03 15.85
C ARG A 107 -16.41 2.21 14.42
N LEU A 108 -15.52 1.93 13.49
CA LEU A 108 -15.89 1.76 12.09
C LEU A 108 -16.78 0.51 11.97
N SER A 109 -17.72 0.55 11.02
CA SER A 109 -18.65 -0.57 10.82
C SER A 109 -19.12 -0.67 9.38
N VAL A 110 -19.19 -1.89 8.88
CA VAL A 110 -19.85 -2.19 7.60
C VAL A 110 -21.34 -1.90 7.72
N GLN A 111 -21.88 -1.12 6.79
CA GLN A 111 -23.29 -0.73 6.74
C GLN A 111 -24.04 -1.47 5.63
N GLU A 112 -23.41 -1.60 4.46
CA GLU A 112 -24.01 -2.21 3.29
C GLU A 112 -22.96 -2.92 2.45
N ILE A 113 -23.27 -4.12 1.99
CA ILE A 113 -22.46 -4.87 1.02
C ILE A 113 -23.30 -4.98 -0.25
N ASN A 114 -22.76 -4.48 -1.36
CA ASN A 114 -23.39 -4.46 -2.67
C ASN A 114 -22.57 -5.34 -3.63
N PRO A 115 -22.87 -6.65 -3.73
CA PRO A 115 -22.25 -7.53 -4.71
C PRO A 115 -22.54 -7.08 -6.14
N LEU A 116 -21.54 -7.18 -7.00
CA LEU A 116 -21.67 -7.00 -8.45
C LEU A 116 -21.81 -8.35 -9.14
N ARG A 117 -22.41 -8.36 -10.33
CA ARG A 117 -22.74 -9.62 -11.02
C ARG A 117 -21.56 -10.20 -11.78
N SER A 118 -20.60 -9.36 -12.15
CA SER A 118 -19.48 -9.77 -13.01
C SER A 118 -18.24 -8.90 -12.80
N GLN A 119 -17.11 -9.40 -13.34
CA GLN A 119 -15.88 -8.62 -13.49
C GLN A 119 -16.09 -7.38 -14.37
N ASP A 120 -16.89 -7.48 -15.43
CA ASP A 120 -17.16 -6.36 -16.33
C ASP A 120 -17.94 -5.24 -15.62
N ASP A 121 -18.89 -5.59 -14.75
CA ASP A 121 -19.60 -4.61 -13.92
C ASP A 121 -18.62 -3.89 -12.97
N PHE A 122 -17.65 -4.62 -12.40
CA PHE A 122 -16.62 -4.07 -11.52
C PHE A 122 -15.70 -3.10 -12.28
N VAL A 123 -15.18 -3.52 -13.43
CA VAL A 123 -14.34 -2.68 -14.30
C VAL A 123 -15.12 -1.45 -14.77
N GLY A 124 -16.37 -1.62 -15.20
CA GLY A 124 -17.24 -0.53 -15.63
C GLY A 124 -17.56 0.47 -14.53
N LEU A 125 -17.79 -0.01 -13.30
CA LEU A 125 -17.97 0.85 -12.12
C LEU A 125 -16.70 1.67 -11.85
N MET A 126 -15.51 1.04 -11.84
CA MET A 126 -14.24 1.74 -11.66
C MET A 126 -14.03 2.82 -12.72
N GLN A 127 -14.22 2.47 -14.01
CA GLN A 127 -14.03 3.42 -15.10
C GLN A 127 -14.99 4.61 -15.00
N SER A 128 -16.24 4.37 -14.60
CA SER A 128 -17.25 5.41 -14.40
C SER A 128 -16.95 6.32 -13.20
N SER A 129 -16.43 5.75 -12.10
CA SER A 129 -16.00 6.53 -10.93
C SER A 129 -14.79 7.40 -11.26
N LEU A 130 -13.86 6.88 -12.07
CA LEU A 130 -12.62 7.56 -12.42
C LEU A 130 -12.78 8.58 -13.57
N SER A 131 -13.77 8.45 -14.44
CA SER A 131 -13.97 9.36 -15.58
C SER A 131 -14.39 10.78 -15.19
N ASN A 132 -15.00 10.95 -14.01
CA ASN A 132 -15.49 12.25 -13.53
C ASN A 132 -14.41 13.11 -12.83
N ILE A 133 -13.19 12.59 -12.75
CA ILE A 133 -12.06 13.22 -12.05
C ILE A 133 -11.20 13.94 -13.09
N ARG A 134 -11.12 15.28 -13.01
CA ARG A 134 -10.12 16.06 -13.77
C ARG A 134 -8.72 15.57 -13.35
N GLN A 135 -7.82 15.32 -14.32
CA GLN A 135 -6.47 14.75 -14.18
C GLN A 135 -5.48 15.58 -13.32
N THR A 136 -5.88 15.97 -12.13
CA THR A 136 -5.05 16.73 -11.20
C THR A 136 -5.33 16.23 -9.78
N GLN A 137 -4.36 15.47 -9.24
CA GLN A 137 -4.22 14.99 -7.85
C GLN A 137 -4.94 13.70 -7.42
N SER A 138 -5.83 13.12 -8.24
CA SER A 138 -6.62 11.91 -7.90
C SER A 138 -6.45 10.74 -8.89
N ASP A 139 -5.31 10.69 -9.60
CA ASP A 139 -5.04 9.72 -10.68
C ASP A 139 -4.41 8.41 -10.20
N TYR A 140 -4.96 7.86 -9.12
CA TYR A 140 -4.52 6.57 -8.60
C TYR A 140 -5.64 5.80 -7.92
N VAL A 141 -5.44 4.49 -7.83
CA VAL A 141 -6.24 3.58 -7.00
C VAL A 141 -5.31 2.83 -6.05
N VAL A 142 -5.85 2.39 -4.91
CA VAL A 142 -5.09 1.68 -3.87
C VAL A 142 -5.77 0.36 -3.58
N VAL A 143 -5.01 -0.73 -3.65
CA VAL A 143 -5.44 -2.08 -3.30
C VAL A 143 -4.83 -2.48 -1.96
N PHE A 144 -5.67 -2.81 -0.99
CA PHE A 144 -5.26 -3.43 0.27
C PHE A 144 -5.43 -4.94 0.24
N ILE A 145 -4.42 -5.68 0.68
CA ILE A 145 -4.46 -7.14 0.82
C ILE A 145 -4.23 -7.47 2.29
N HIS A 146 -5.26 -8.02 2.94
CA HIS A 146 -5.22 -8.31 4.38
C HIS A 146 -4.35 -9.52 4.72
N GLY A 147 -4.00 -9.64 6.01
CA GLY A 147 -3.25 -10.76 6.58
C GLY A 147 -4.12 -11.91 7.13
N PHE A 148 -3.46 -12.79 7.87
CA PHE A 148 -4.07 -13.92 8.59
C PHE A 148 -5.24 -13.50 9.50
N ASN A 149 -6.22 -14.39 9.73
CA ASN A 149 -7.26 -14.22 10.75
C ASN A 149 -8.06 -12.91 10.64
N ASN A 150 -8.55 -12.63 9.43
CA ASN A 150 -9.48 -11.51 9.18
C ASN A 150 -10.76 -12.07 8.57
N SER A 151 -11.92 -11.65 9.07
CA SER A 151 -13.19 -11.83 8.36
C SER A 151 -13.29 -10.88 7.16
N PHE A 152 -14.31 -11.04 6.32
CA PHE A 152 -14.61 -10.06 5.27
C PHE A 152 -14.81 -8.65 5.84
N ASN A 153 -15.51 -8.54 6.97
CA ASN A 153 -15.80 -7.25 7.59
C ASN A 153 -14.54 -6.60 8.18
N ASP A 154 -13.62 -7.38 8.76
CA ASP A 154 -12.36 -6.85 9.28
C ASP A 154 -11.50 -6.29 8.15
N ALA A 155 -11.42 -7.01 7.02
CA ALA A 155 -10.71 -6.55 5.83
C ALA A 155 -11.34 -5.27 5.25
N ALA A 156 -12.67 -5.21 5.16
CA ALA A 156 -13.40 -4.04 4.69
C ALA A 156 -13.19 -2.82 5.59
N ILE A 157 -13.29 -3.00 6.91
CA ILE A 157 -13.11 -1.96 7.91
C ILE A 157 -11.67 -1.44 7.87
N ARG A 158 -10.67 -2.32 7.80
CA ARG A 158 -9.26 -1.90 7.71
C ARG A 158 -8.96 -1.16 6.41
N ALA A 159 -9.50 -1.62 5.28
CA ALA A 159 -9.35 -0.93 4.00
C ALA A 159 -10.00 0.46 4.04
N ALA A 160 -11.20 0.58 4.62
CA ALA A 160 -11.87 1.85 4.78
C ALA A 160 -11.11 2.80 5.73
N GLN A 161 -10.55 2.29 6.83
CA GLN A 161 -9.71 3.07 7.73
C GLN A 161 -8.48 3.64 7.00
N ILE A 162 -7.74 2.77 6.29
CA ILE A 162 -6.56 3.19 5.52
C ILE A 162 -6.96 4.22 4.46
N GLY A 163 -8.01 3.95 3.66
CA GLY A 163 -8.46 4.88 2.63
C GLY A 163 -8.90 6.23 3.19
N ALA A 164 -9.64 6.21 4.31
CA ALA A 164 -10.09 7.39 5.00
C ALA A 164 -8.92 8.23 5.55
N ASP A 165 -7.96 7.59 6.21
CA ASP A 165 -6.85 8.25 6.90
C ASP A 165 -5.78 8.78 5.93
N LEU A 166 -5.60 8.11 4.79
CA LEU A 166 -4.67 8.55 3.75
C LEU A 166 -5.28 9.57 2.79
N ASP A 167 -6.54 9.96 2.98
CA ASP A 167 -7.35 10.76 2.05
C ASP A 167 -7.38 10.17 0.63
N VAL A 168 -7.49 8.84 0.52
CA VAL A 168 -7.74 8.18 -0.77
C VAL A 168 -9.13 8.60 -1.25
N PRO A 169 -9.29 9.09 -2.49
CA PRO A 169 -10.59 9.47 -3.02
C PRO A 169 -11.61 8.35 -2.91
N GLU A 170 -12.87 8.71 -2.70
CA GLU A 170 -13.97 7.75 -2.66
C GLU A 170 -14.02 6.90 -3.94
N ASN A 171 -14.22 5.59 -3.79
CA ASN A 171 -14.17 4.59 -4.87
C ASN A 171 -12.78 4.32 -5.47
N ASN A 172 -11.71 4.97 -4.98
CA ASN A 172 -10.34 4.65 -5.37
C ASN A 172 -9.63 3.70 -4.39
N MET A 173 -10.27 3.39 -3.26
CA MET A 173 -9.81 2.36 -2.32
C MET A 173 -10.47 1.02 -2.66
N MET A 174 -9.66 -0.03 -2.76
CA MET A 174 -10.11 -1.40 -2.93
C MET A 174 -9.44 -2.34 -1.94
N PHE A 175 -10.03 -3.50 -1.71
CA PHE A 175 -9.36 -4.59 -1.01
C PHE A 175 -9.61 -5.95 -1.65
N PHE A 176 -8.62 -6.83 -1.51
CA PHE A 176 -8.78 -8.24 -1.79
C PHE A 176 -9.00 -9.01 -0.49
N SER A 177 -10.13 -9.71 -0.40
CA SER A 177 -10.42 -10.60 0.72
C SER A 177 -10.29 -12.06 0.33
N TRP A 178 -9.19 -12.68 0.74
CA TRP A 178 -9.07 -14.13 0.67
C TRP A 178 -9.80 -14.75 1.86
N ALA A 179 -10.18 -16.03 1.74
CA ALA A 179 -11.00 -16.75 2.72
C ALA A 179 -10.20 -17.18 3.98
N ALA A 180 -9.47 -16.23 4.57
CA ALA A 180 -8.87 -16.38 5.89
C ALA A 180 -9.97 -16.72 6.89
N ARG A 181 -9.70 -17.72 7.74
CA ARG A 181 -10.60 -18.13 8.80
C ARG A 181 -10.38 -17.23 9.99
N SER A 182 -11.45 -16.71 10.57
CA SER A 182 -11.39 -15.83 11.74
C SER A 182 -11.07 -16.59 13.04
N SER A 183 -10.06 -17.48 13.02
CA SER A 183 -9.61 -18.25 14.19
C SER A 183 -8.09 -18.47 14.23
N ILE A 184 -7.49 -18.25 15.41
CA ILE A 184 -6.03 -18.31 15.66
C ILE A 184 -5.47 -19.74 15.57
N ASP A 185 -6.25 -20.75 15.91
CA ASP A 185 -5.85 -22.17 15.87
C ASP A 185 -5.74 -22.75 14.44
N GLN A 186 -6.11 -21.97 13.42
CA GLN A 186 -6.19 -22.41 12.04
C GLN A 186 -5.11 -21.80 11.14
N TYR A 187 -3.95 -21.48 11.73
CA TYR A 187 -2.80 -20.92 11.03
C TYR A 187 -2.43 -21.69 9.74
N THR A 188 -2.30 -23.02 9.81
CA THR A 188 -1.94 -23.85 8.64
C THR A 188 -3.05 -23.90 7.59
N VAL A 189 -4.31 -23.72 7.99
CA VAL A 189 -5.43 -23.66 7.07
C VAL A 189 -5.40 -22.35 6.28
N ASP A 190 -5.13 -21.24 6.96
CA ASP A 190 -4.97 -19.93 6.32
C ASP A 190 -3.75 -19.89 5.42
N GLU A 191 -2.64 -20.54 5.80
CA GLU A 191 -1.48 -20.72 4.92
C GLU A 191 -1.86 -21.47 3.63
N ALA A 192 -2.60 -22.58 3.75
CA ALA A 192 -3.12 -23.26 2.57
C ALA A 192 -4.15 -22.43 1.78
N THR A 193 -4.82 -21.46 2.43
CA THR A 193 -5.82 -20.60 1.78
C THR A 193 -5.16 -19.51 0.99
N VAL A 194 -4.23 -18.78 1.60
CA VAL A 194 -3.52 -17.69 0.94
C VAL A 194 -2.75 -18.21 -0.28
N ASP A 195 -2.19 -19.42 -0.21
CA ASP A 195 -1.53 -20.09 -1.33
C ASP A 195 -2.51 -20.41 -2.46
N ALA A 196 -3.71 -20.93 -2.13
CA ALA A 196 -4.76 -21.18 -3.12
C ALA A 196 -5.37 -19.89 -3.69
N SER A 197 -5.23 -18.77 -2.99
CA SER A 197 -5.75 -17.47 -3.41
C SER A 197 -4.90 -16.75 -4.45
N GLU A 198 -3.69 -17.23 -4.76
CA GLU A 198 -2.76 -16.61 -5.70
C GLU A 198 -3.39 -16.34 -7.08
N ILE A 199 -4.01 -17.36 -7.69
CA ILE A 199 -4.60 -17.22 -9.04
C ILE A 199 -5.73 -16.19 -9.05
N TYR A 200 -6.50 -16.12 -7.97
CA TYR A 200 -7.63 -15.22 -7.84
C TYR A 200 -7.19 -13.79 -7.51
N LEU A 201 -6.13 -13.62 -6.71
CA LEU A 201 -5.51 -12.33 -6.49
C LEU A 201 -4.96 -11.77 -7.80
N ARG A 202 -4.32 -12.60 -8.62
CA ARG A 202 -3.88 -12.20 -9.97
C ARG A 202 -5.05 -11.69 -10.82
N THR A 203 -6.15 -12.45 -10.90
CA THR A 203 -7.34 -12.05 -11.65
C THR A 203 -7.92 -10.73 -11.15
N PHE A 204 -7.98 -10.56 -9.82
CA PHE A 204 -8.44 -9.32 -9.21
C PHE A 204 -7.54 -8.12 -9.54
N LEU A 205 -6.22 -8.26 -9.38
CA LEU A 205 -5.26 -7.19 -9.70
C LEU A 205 -5.30 -6.81 -11.19
N GLN A 206 -5.44 -7.79 -12.08
CA GLN A 206 -5.63 -7.54 -13.52
C GLN A 206 -6.91 -6.76 -13.80
N SER A 207 -8.01 -7.09 -13.11
CA SER A 207 -9.28 -6.36 -13.21
C SER A 207 -9.16 -4.92 -12.70
N VAL A 208 -8.44 -4.72 -11.59
CA VAL A 208 -8.15 -3.37 -11.05
C VAL A 208 -7.33 -2.56 -12.04
N ILE A 209 -6.28 -3.13 -12.64
CA ILE A 209 -5.43 -2.44 -13.61
C ILE A 209 -6.23 -2.09 -14.87
N GLN A 210 -7.06 -3.01 -15.36
CA GLN A 210 -7.98 -2.76 -16.48
C GLN A 210 -8.97 -1.62 -16.16
N GLY A 211 -9.54 -1.59 -14.95
CA GLY A 211 -10.45 -0.54 -14.49
C GLY A 211 -9.76 0.80 -14.27
N ALA A 212 -8.51 0.80 -13.83
CA ALA A 212 -7.71 2.01 -13.60
C ALA A 212 -7.32 2.70 -14.90
N GLY A 213 -7.17 1.94 -16.00
CA GLY A 213 -6.77 2.45 -17.30
C GLY A 213 -5.34 3.00 -17.26
N THR A 214 -5.18 4.31 -17.42
CA THR A 214 -3.85 4.98 -17.37
C THR A 214 -3.45 5.44 -15.98
N ARG A 215 -4.28 5.21 -14.95
CA ARG A 215 -4.02 5.64 -13.58
C ARG A 215 -3.08 4.68 -12.85
N GLN A 216 -2.38 5.21 -11.86
CA GLN A 216 -1.46 4.39 -11.06
C GLN A 216 -2.24 3.44 -10.16
N VAL A 217 -1.79 2.19 -10.08
CA VAL A 217 -2.28 1.21 -9.10
C VAL A 217 -1.24 1.06 -8.01
N HIS A 218 -1.61 1.33 -6.76
CA HIS A 218 -0.76 1.10 -5.59
C HIS A 218 -1.27 -0.10 -4.81
N VAL A 219 -0.37 -0.86 -4.19
CA VAL A 219 -0.69 -2.05 -3.40
C VAL A 219 -0.12 -1.91 -1.99
N ILE A 220 -0.94 -2.19 -0.98
CA ILE A 220 -0.55 -2.34 0.41
C ILE A 220 -0.88 -3.77 0.82
N ALA A 221 0.14 -4.61 1.03
CA ALA A 221 -0.03 -5.98 1.49
C ALA A 221 0.41 -6.12 2.93
N HIS A 222 -0.44 -6.74 3.76
CA HIS A 222 -0.19 -6.92 5.18
C HIS A 222 0.10 -8.39 5.51
N SER A 223 1.12 -8.63 6.35
CA SER A 223 1.37 -9.93 6.97
C SER A 223 1.42 -11.06 5.94
N MET A 224 0.66 -12.12 6.16
CA MET A 224 0.55 -13.29 5.28
C MET A 224 0.04 -12.96 3.87
N GLY A 225 -0.68 -11.85 3.67
CA GLY A 225 -1.07 -11.37 2.35
C GLY A 225 0.12 -11.07 1.43
N ASN A 226 1.30 -10.80 2.00
CA ASN A 226 2.55 -10.64 1.24
C ASN A 226 3.01 -11.96 0.58
N ARG A 227 2.63 -13.13 1.11
CA ARG A 227 2.93 -14.43 0.48
C ARG A 227 2.20 -14.56 -0.85
N ALA A 228 0.89 -14.29 -0.87
CA ALA A 228 0.08 -14.31 -2.09
C ALA A 228 0.57 -13.25 -3.10
N LEU A 229 0.87 -12.03 -2.64
CA LEU A 229 1.35 -10.97 -3.54
C LEU A 229 2.68 -11.34 -4.21
N LEU A 230 3.66 -11.84 -3.43
CA LEU A 230 4.98 -12.22 -3.94
C LEU A 230 4.84 -13.30 -5.03
N ARG A 231 4.09 -14.37 -4.74
CA ARG A 231 3.89 -15.46 -5.71
C ARG A 231 3.13 -14.98 -6.95
N THR A 232 2.08 -14.18 -6.76
CA THR A 232 1.31 -13.59 -7.87
C THR A 232 2.18 -12.80 -8.83
N ILE A 233 3.12 -12.01 -8.31
CA ILE A 233 4.06 -11.23 -9.13
C ILE A 233 5.03 -12.14 -9.89
N VAL A 234 5.60 -13.14 -9.21
CA VAL A 234 6.51 -14.11 -9.83
C VAL A 234 5.81 -14.86 -10.96
N ALA A 235 4.67 -15.48 -10.68
CA ALA A 235 3.90 -16.24 -11.65
C ALA A 235 3.46 -15.40 -12.87
N SER A 236 3.27 -14.09 -12.67
CA SER A 236 2.86 -13.19 -13.75
C SER A 236 4.03 -12.72 -14.59
N LEU A 237 5.25 -12.71 -14.06
CA LEU A 237 6.46 -12.44 -14.82
C LEU A 237 6.91 -13.64 -15.66
N GLU A 238 6.59 -14.87 -15.23
CA GLU A 238 6.84 -16.09 -15.99
C GLU A 238 5.97 -16.19 -17.25
N ASN A 239 4.81 -15.52 -17.25
CA ASN A 239 3.93 -15.43 -18.40
C ASN A 239 4.11 -14.07 -19.10
N ALA A 240 4.87 -14.05 -20.21
CA ALA A 240 5.25 -12.81 -20.91
C ALA A 240 4.07 -11.89 -21.28
N SER A 241 2.89 -12.43 -21.57
CA SER A 241 1.69 -11.62 -21.85
C SER A 241 1.09 -11.02 -20.58
N ALA A 242 1.14 -11.72 -19.44
CA ALA A 242 0.66 -11.20 -18.15
C ALA A 242 1.63 -10.18 -17.55
N ALA A 243 2.94 -10.36 -17.74
CA ALA A 243 4.01 -9.51 -17.23
C ALA A 243 3.88 -8.05 -17.70
N GLN A 244 3.52 -7.85 -18.97
CA GLN A 244 3.35 -6.52 -19.55
C GLN A 244 2.17 -5.74 -18.95
N HIS A 245 1.25 -6.43 -18.26
CA HIS A 245 0.02 -5.84 -17.74
C HIS A 245 0.03 -5.64 -16.22
N MET A 246 1.04 -6.11 -15.48
CA MET A 246 1.15 -5.82 -14.04
C MET A 246 2.22 -4.79 -13.75
N GLN A 247 1.81 -3.51 -13.83
CA GLN A 247 2.61 -2.36 -13.48
C GLN A 247 1.95 -1.59 -12.32
N PHE A 248 2.73 -1.29 -11.30
CA PHE A 248 2.30 -0.66 -10.06
C PHE A 248 3.10 0.61 -9.80
N GLY A 249 2.47 1.59 -9.16
CA GLY A 249 3.18 2.76 -8.65
C GLY A 249 4.00 2.39 -7.42
N GLN A 250 3.29 2.09 -6.32
CA GLN A 250 3.89 1.76 -5.04
C GLN A 250 3.47 0.35 -4.63
N ILE A 251 4.42 -0.46 -4.17
CA ILE A 251 4.14 -1.69 -3.43
C ILE A 251 4.66 -1.52 -2.00
N ILE A 252 3.74 -1.55 -1.05
CA ILE A 252 4.03 -1.43 0.38
C ILE A 252 3.86 -2.81 1.02
N LEU A 253 4.95 -3.35 1.53
CA LEU A 253 5.01 -4.65 2.19
C LEU A 253 5.02 -4.42 3.71
N ALA A 254 3.84 -4.42 4.32
CA ALA A 254 3.66 -4.12 5.73
C ALA A 254 3.71 -5.39 6.58
N ALA A 255 4.63 -5.43 7.55
CA ALA A 255 4.78 -6.53 8.50
C ALA A 255 4.87 -7.90 7.79
N ALA A 256 5.61 -7.99 6.68
CA ALA A 256 5.56 -9.12 5.77
C ALA A 256 5.91 -10.48 6.43
N ASP A 257 4.92 -11.36 6.52
CA ASP A 257 5.10 -12.76 6.92
C ASP A 257 5.55 -13.59 5.70
N VAL A 258 6.75 -13.30 5.22
CA VAL A 258 7.40 -14.03 4.12
C VAL A 258 8.74 -14.53 4.64
N ASP A 259 9.09 -15.75 4.26
CA ASP A 259 10.40 -16.32 4.55
C ASP A 259 11.53 -15.44 4.02
N ARG A 260 12.56 -15.20 4.85
CA ARG A 260 13.71 -14.35 4.50
C ARG A 260 14.40 -14.83 3.22
N ASP A 261 14.70 -16.13 3.12
CA ASP A 261 15.51 -16.67 2.05
C ASP A 261 14.70 -16.74 0.75
N LEU A 262 13.39 -17.04 0.86
CA LEU A 262 12.45 -16.93 -0.26
C LEU A 262 12.35 -15.49 -0.78
N PHE A 263 12.25 -14.50 0.12
CA PHE A 263 12.18 -13.09 -0.27
C PHE A 263 13.50 -12.61 -0.88
N ALA A 264 14.64 -13.07 -0.39
CA ALA A 264 15.93 -12.76 -1.00
C ALA A 264 16.02 -13.25 -2.46
N GLN A 265 15.42 -14.40 -2.76
CA GLN A 265 15.39 -14.98 -4.11
C GLN A 265 14.36 -14.30 -5.03
N LEU A 266 13.14 -14.09 -4.53
CA LEU A 266 12.01 -13.69 -5.37
C LEU A 266 11.69 -12.19 -5.28
N GLY A 267 12.07 -11.52 -4.20
CA GLY A 267 11.84 -10.08 -3.98
C GLY A 267 12.38 -9.16 -5.08
N PRO A 268 13.53 -9.43 -5.75
CA PRO A 268 13.98 -8.62 -6.88
C PRO A 268 12.95 -8.50 -8.01
N ASN A 269 11.97 -9.42 -8.11
CA ASN A 269 10.91 -9.32 -9.10
C ASN A 269 9.97 -8.12 -8.89
N TYR A 270 9.87 -7.59 -7.68
CA TYR A 270 9.14 -6.35 -7.42
C TYR A 270 9.69 -5.16 -8.22
N LEU A 271 11.01 -5.14 -8.48
CA LEU A 271 11.67 -4.08 -9.25
C LEU A 271 11.25 -4.05 -10.72
N LYS A 272 10.66 -5.14 -11.24
CA LYS A 272 10.20 -5.25 -12.63
C LYS A 272 8.76 -4.78 -12.82
N VAL A 273 8.00 -4.68 -11.73
CA VAL A 273 6.55 -4.43 -11.76
C VAL A 273 6.14 -3.19 -10.97
N ALA A 274 7.03 -2.56 -10.21
CA ALA A 274 6.71 -1.39 -9.39
C ALA A 274 7.71 -0.26 -9.58
N GLN A 275 7.23 0.99 -9.58
CA GLN A 275 8.13 2.15 -9.55
C GLN A 275 8.91 2.23 -8.23
N ARG A 276 8.28 1.82 -7.12
CA ARG A 276 8.95 1.71 -5.81
C ARG A 276 8.31 0.60 -4.97
N THR A 277 9.16 -0.11 -4.24
CA THR A 277 8.75 -1.08 -3.20
C THR A 277 9.33 -0.66 -1.86
N THR A 278 8.51 -0.66 -0.80
CA THR A 278 8.94 -0.35 0.57
C THR A 278 8.50 -1.45 1.53
N VAL A 279 9.44 -1.99 2.29
CA VAL A 279 9.21 -2.94 3.38
C VAL A 279 9.12 -2.19 4.70
N TYR A 280 8.01 -2.33 5.42
CA TYR A 280 7.88 -1.90 6.80
C TYR A 280 7.98 -3.10 7.73
N LEU A 281 8.89 -3.02 8.69
CA LEU A 281 9.17 -4.05 9.69
C LEU A 281 9.27 -3.45 11.08
N SER A 282 9.12 -4.28 12.11
CA SER A 282 9.23 -3.85 13.51
C SER A 282 9.92 -4.91 14.36
N PRO A 283 10.77 -4.51 15.34
CA PRO A 283 11.33 -5.42 16.32
C PRO A 283 10.29 -5.88 17.36
N TYR A 284 9.15 -5.20 17.46
CA TYR A 284 8.09 -5.46 18.45
C TYR A 284 6.98 -6.37 17.91
N ASP A 285 6.99 -6.71 16.62
CA ASP A 285 5.91 -7.47 15.98
C ASP A 285 5.84 -8.91 16.50
N TYR A 286 4.87 -9.16 17.40
CA TYR A 286 4.70 -10.46 18.03
C TYR A 286 4.12 -11.50 17.05
N ALA A 287 3.25 -11.08 16.14
CA ALA A 287 2.57 -11.99 15.23
C ALA A 287 3.55 -12.58 14.21
N VAL A 288 4.37 -11.73 13.59
CA VAL A 288 5.38 -12.18 12.64
C VAL A 288 6.49 -12.97 13.35
N HIS A 289 6.83 -12.61 14.59
CA HIS A 289 7.74 -13.41 15.41
C HIS A 289 7.20 -14.82 15.65
N ALA A 290 5.93 -14.96 16.05
CA ALA A 290 5.28 -16.25 16.28
C ALA A 290 5.27 -17.09 15.00
N SER A 291 5.01 -16.49 13.82
CA SER A 291 5.18 -17.18 12.53
C SER A 291 6.61 -17.71 12.37
N GLY A 292 7.64 -16.89 12.63
CA GLY A 292 9.03 -17.34 12.54
C GLY A 292 9.35 -18.54 13.44
N LEU A 293 8.76 -18.61 14.63
CA LEU A 293 8.90 -19.77 15.54
C LEU A 293 8.25 -21.03 14.98
N VAL A 294 7.03 -20.91 14.41
CA VAL A 294 6.30 -22.04 13.81
C VAL A 294 7.07 -22.65 12.63
N HIS A 295 7.74 -21.83 11.82
CA HIS A 295 8.45 -22.29 10.62
C HIS A 295 9.94 -22.48 10.82
N ALA A 296 10.47 -22.15 12.01
CA ALA A 296 11.89 -22.20 12.34
C ALA A 296 12.83 -21.32 11.48
N TYR A 297 12.29 -20.31 10.78
CA TYR A 297 13.07 -19.40 9.92
C TYR A 297 12.65 -17.93 10.06
N PRO A 298 13.58 -16.96 9.89
CA PRO A 298 13.27 -15.54 9.98
C PRO A 298 12.24 -15.08 8.96
N ARG A 299 11.42 -14.09 9.35
CA ARG A 299 10.39 -13.48 8.52
C ARG A 299 10.73 -12.03 8.20
N VAL A 300 10.51 -11.59 6.96
CA VAL A 300 10.92 -10.27 6.45
C VAL A 300 10.44 -9.11 7.32
N GLY A 301 9.19 -9.15 7.81
CA GLY A 301 8.58 -8.12 8.64
C GLY A 301 9.06 -8.04 10.10
N CYS A 302 9.99 -8.90 10.51
CA CYS A 302 10.39 -9.10 11.90
C CYS A 302 11.89 -8.84 12.08
N GLY A 303 12.29 -7.64 12.49
CA GLY A 303 13.68 -7.32 12.81
C GLY A 303 13.90 -5.91 13.38
N ASP A 304 15.00 -5.74 14.13
CA ASP A 304 15.57 -4.46 14.58
C ASP A 304 16.48 -3.81 13.52
N VAL A 305 16.91 -4.61 12.54
CA VAL A 305 17.44 -4.20 11.25
C VAL A 305 16.80 -5.07 10.16
N PRO A 306 16.84 -4.69 8.87
CA PRO A 306 16.23 -5.49 7.81
C PRO A 306 16.77 -6.92 7.74
N GLN A 307 15.88 -7.90 7.56
CA GLN A 307 16.26 -9.30 7.34
C GLN A 307 16.91 -9.50 5.96
N VAL A 308 16.44 -8.75 4.95
CA VAL A 308 16.98 -8.72 3.59
C VAL A 308 17.04 -7.27 3.11
N MET A 309 18.16 -6.87 2.54
CA MET A 309 18.31 -5.63 1.80
C MET A 309 18.54 -5.94 0.32
N ILE A 310 17.53 -5.64 -0.50
CA ILE A 310 17.61 -5.72 -1.96
C ILE A 310 17.85 -4.30 -2.48
N LYS A 311 18.90 -4.10 -3.28
CA LYS A 311 19.17 -2.80 -3.89
C LYS A 311 17.97 -2.34 -4.72
N GLY A 312 17.41 -1.17 -4.41
CA GLY A 312 16.20 -0.63 -5.05
C GLY A 312 14.89 -0.89 -4.29
N ILE A 313 14.92 -1.64 -3.19
CA ILE A 313 13.78 -1.81 -2.27
C ILE A 313 14.10 -1.10 -0.96
N ASP A 314 13.24 -0.13 -0.59
CA ASP A 314 13.38 0.62 0.65
C ASP A 314 12.99 -0.26 1.85
N ASN A 315 13.70 -0.11 2.97
CA ASN A 315 13.36 -0.76 4.23
C ASN A 315 13.16 0.29 5.32
N VAL A 316 12.09 0.15 6.11
CA VAL A 316 11.72 1.03 7.22
C VAL A 316 11.50 0.20 8.48
N VAL A 317 12.39 0.36 9.46
CA VAL A 317 12.25 -0.26 10.79
C VAL A 317 11.53 0.70 11.74
N SER A 318 10.37 0.29 12.22
CA SER A 318 9.59 1.07 13.19
C SER A 318 9.94 0.67 14.63
N PHE A 319 10.58 1.57 15.36
CA PHE A 319 10.76 1.48 16.81
C PHE A 319 9.64 2.17 17.60
N ILE A 320 8.54 2.57 16.94
CA ILE A 320 7.37 3.10 17.64
C ILE A 320 6.73 1.93 18.42
N PRO A 321 6.64 2.01 19.76
CA PRO A 321 5.97 0.99 20.55
C PRO A 321 4.48 0.98 20.22
N ASP A 322 3.91 -0.22 20.13
CA ASP A 322 2.50 -0.45 19.87
C ASP A 322 1.96 -1.49 20.86
N ASP A 323 0.65 -1.51 21.06
CA ASP A 323 0.00 -2.51 21.92
C ASP A 323 0.11 -3.89 21.27
N ILE A 324 0.28 -4.95 22.08
CA ILE A 324 0.40 -6.34 21.59
C ILE A 324 -0.82 -6.66 20.72
N PRO A 325 -0.65 -7.18 19.48
CA PRO A 325 0.55 -7.83 18.94
C PRO A 325 1.56 -6.93 18.21
N ALA A 326 1.39 -5.61 18.22
CA ALA A 326 2.24 -4.63 17.52
C ALA A 326 2.43 -4.99 16.03
N HIS A 327 1.33 -5.37 15.38
CA HIS A 327 1.31 -5.94 14.03
C HIS A 327 0.56 -5.06 13.00
N ALA A 328 -0.13 -4.01 13.48
CA ALA A 328 -0.89 -3.06 12.66
C ALA A 328 -0.27 -1.66 12.61
N TYR A 329 0.92 -1.47 13.19
CA TYR A 329 1.64 -0.19 13.27
C TYR A 329 1.70 0.60 11.95
N PHE A 330 1.78 -0.07 10.79
CA PHE A 330 1.78 0.59 9.48
C PHE A 330 0.51 1.42 9.20
N ALA A 331 -0.61 1.01 9.80
CA ALA A 331 -1.92 1.63 9.66
C ALA A 331 -2.35 2.38 10.93
N GLU A 332 -1.58 2.33 12.02
CA GLU A 332 -1.95 2.88 13.33
C GLU A 332 -0.98 3.99 13.80
N ALA A 333 0.28 3.94 13.39
CA ALA A 333 1.25 4.97 13.71
C ALA A 333 1.17 6.14 12.70
N LEU A 334 0.77 7.32 13.20
CA LEU A 334 0.61 8.53 12.38
C LEU A 334 1.83 8.85 11.48
N PRO A 335 3.08 8.78 11.96
CA PRO A 335 4.23 9.05 11.07
C PRO A 335 4.37 8.06 9.90
N LEU A 336 4.00 6.78 10.10
CA LEU A 336 4.02 5.78 9.02
C LEU A 336 2.89 6.01 8.03
N LEU A 337 1.70 6.40 8.50
CA LEU A 337 0.60 6.82 7.63
C LEU A 337 1.00 8.04 6.78
N VAL A 338 1.71 9.01 7.35
CA VAL A 338 2.24 10.17 6.62
C VAL A 338 3.24 9.76 5.55
N ASP A 339 4.17 8.85 5.86
CA ASP A 339 5.13 8.32 4.89
C ASP A 339 4.42 7.59 3.74
N ILE A 340 3.49 6.69 4.06
CA ILE A 340 2.68 5.94 3.09
C ILE A 340 1.86 6.90 2.20
N LYS A 341 1.22 7.92 2.78
CA LYS A 341 0.45 8.92 2.03
C LYS A 341 1.32 9.65 1.01
N ASN A 342 2.53 10.06 1.40
CA ASN A 342 3.43 10.75 0.49
C ASN A 342 4.00 9.83 -0.59
N LEU A 343 4.32 8.58 -0.25
CA LEU A 343 4.69 7.56 -1.23
C LEU A 343 3.60 7.35 -2.29
N ILE A 344 2.35 7.19 -1.87
CA ILE A 344 1.21 6.99 -2.78
C ILE A 344 0.97 8.24 -3.63
N ARG A 345 0.93 9.44 -3.02
CA ARG A 345 0.55 10.66 -3.74
C ARG A 345 1.65 11.23 -4.63
N ARG A 346 2.91 11.04 -4.26
CA ARG A 346 4.05 11.78 -4.84
C ARG A 346 5.23 10.91 -5.24
N ASN A 347 5.22 9.60 -4.93
CA ASN A 347 6.39 8.71 -5.07
C ASN A 347 7.63 9.24 -4.33
N THR A 348 7.41 10.00 -3.25
CA THR A 348 8.46 10.55 -2.40
C THR A 348 8.10 10.27 -0.94
N PRO A 349 8.98 9.66 -0.13
CA PRO A 349 8.73 9.46 1.28
C PRO A 349 8.78 10.79 2.06
N GLU A 350 8.12 10.84 3.22
CA GLU A 350 8.11 12.00 4.12
C GLU A 350 8.74 11.59 5.45
N ARG A 351 10.06 11.76 5.55
CA ARG A 351 10.89 11.22 6.63
C ARG A 351 11.76 12.31 7.28
N PRO A 352 11.17 13.32 7.92
CA PRO A 352 11.92 14.43 8.51
C PRO A 352 12.68 14.01 9.78
N ALA A 353 13.89 14.54 9.93
CA ALA A 353 14.65 14.47 11.18
C ALA A 353 13.97 15.34 12.29
N PRO A 354 14.18 15.04 13.58
CA PRO A 354 14.98 13.93 14.13
C PRO A 354 14.22 12.61 14.25
N LEU A 355 12.91 12.59 13.95
CA LEU A 355 12.06 11.41 14.15
C LEU A 355 12.46 10.24 13.26
N TRP A 356 12.91 10.54 12.05
CA TRP A 356 13.42 9.58 11.08
C TRP A 356 14.94 9.65 10.96
N ASN A 357 15.56 8.49 10.84
CA ASN A 357 17.00 8.37 10.62
C ASN A 357 17.28 7.43 9.46
N TYR A 358 18.29 7.74 8.64
CA TYR A 358 18.77 6.87 7.59
C TYR A 358 20.16 6.35 7.94
N ASN A 359 20.28 5.04 8.16
CA ASN A 359 21.50 4.40 8.61
C ASN A 359 21.74 3.12 7.82
N ASN A 360 22.97 2.92 7.33
CA ASN A 360 23.40 1.66 6.73
C ASN A 360 22.46 1.08 5.65
N GLY A 361 21.85 1.95 4.83
CA GLY A 361 21.01 1.53 3.70
C GLY A 361 19.51 1.40 4.01
N PHE A 362 19.06 1.66 5.24
CA PHE A 362 17.65 1.59 5.62
C PHE A 362 17.23 2.76 6.52
N TRP A 363 15.91 2.95 6.62
CA TRP A 363 15.31 3.97 7.46
C TRP A 363 14.87 3.39 8.80
N THR A 364 15.00 4.17 9.86
CA THR A 364 14.41 3.89 11.16
C THR A 364 13.52 5.04 11.58
N ILE A 365 12.48 4.72 12.35
CA ILE A 365 11.63 5.72 12.98
C ILE A 365 11.40 5.40 14.45
N GLY A 366 11.40 6.45 15.27
CA GLY A 366 11.37 6.32 16.73
C GLY A 366 12.73 5.94 17.29
N GLU A 367 12.82 5.92 18.62
CA GLU A 367 14.05 5.57 19.32
C GLU A 367 14.02 4.10 19.74
N ALA A 368 15.13 3.38 19.55
CA ALA A 368 15.32 2.08 20.17
C ALA A 368 15.37 2.27 21.70
N VAL A 369 14.23 2.05 22.37
CA VAL A 369 14.07 2.50 23.76
C VAL A 369 14.97 1.69 24.70
N PRO A 370 15.88 2.32 25.46
CA PRO A 370 16.65 1.64 26.50
C PRO A 370 15.74 1.15 27.65
N GLY A 371 16.14 0.08 28.33
CA GLY A 371 15.50 -0.36 29.57
C GLY A 371 14.24 -1.23 29.38
N ALA A 372 13.17 -0.96 30.12
CA ALA A 372 12.01 -1.87 30.27
C ALA A 372 11.27 -2.22 28.97
N LEU A 373 11.39 -1.40 27.92
CA LEU A 373 10.81 -1.65 26.59
C LEU A 373 11.70 -2.54 25.70
N ALA A 374 12.99 -2.70 26.00
CA ALA A 374 13.86 -3.66 25.31
C ALA A 374 13.34 -5.11 25.50
N ASN A 375 12.75 -5.40 26.66
CA ASN A 375 12.10 -6.70 26.94
C ASN A 375 10.84 -6.94 26.09
N ARG A 376 10.31 -5.93 25.40
CA ARG A 376 9.20 -6.07 24.44
C ARG A 376 9.67 -6.41 23.04
N MET A 377 10.96 -6.27 22.73
CA MET A 377 11.48 -6.75 21.45
C MET A 377 11.31 -8.27 21.37
N ARG A 378 10.83 -8.73 20.23
CA ARG A 378 10.61 -10.15 19.91
C ARG A 378 11.40 -10.53 18.66
N CYS A 379 11.50 -9.59 17.75
CA CYS A 379 12.18 -9.74 16.50
C CYS A 379 13.59 -9.17 16.58
N LYS A 380 14.60 -10.01 16.34
CA LYS A 380 16.00 -9.62 16.24
C LYS A 380 16.62 -10.23 15.00
N THR A 381 17.27 -9.42 14.18
CA THR A 381 17.95 -9.89 12.99
C THR A 381 19.35 -10.36 13.35
N GLN A 382 19.64 -11.64 13.11
CA GLN A 382 20.97 -12.20 13.34
C GLN A 382 21.94 -11.85 12.21
N THR A 383 21.45 -11.88 10.97
CA THR A 383 22.24 -11.57 9.77
C THR A 383 21.31 -11.03 8.71
N THR A 384 21.67 -9.86 8.17
CA THR A 384 20.99 -9.27 7.02
C THR A 384 21.55 -9.84 5.73
N LEU A 385 20.68 -10.38 4.87
CA LEU A 385 21.07 -10.79 3.53
C LEU A 385 21.12 -9.57 2.60
N HIS A 386 22.19 -9.43 1.83
CA HIS A 386 22.31 -8.38 0.83
C HIS A 386 22.16 -8.97 -0.57
N VAL A 387 21.21 -8.44 -1.35
CA VAL A 387 20.93 -8.90 -2.71
C VAL A 387 21.15 -7.74 -3.67
N ASN A 388 22.10 -7.94 -4.60
CA ASN A 388 22.30 -7.06 -5.73
C ASN A 388 21.48 -7.61 -6.90
N ALA A 389 20.34 -7.00 -7.18
CA ALA A 389 19.63 -7.25 -8.43
C ALA A 389 20.48 -6.63 -9.56
N GLY A 390 21.01 -7.49 -10.44
CA GLY A 390 21.82 -7.12 -11.61
C GLY A 390 20.98 -6.62 -12.77
#